data_AF-A0A137PJ13-F1
#
_entry.id   AF-A0A137PJ13-F1
#
_cell.length_a   1.000
_cell.length_b   1.000
_cell.length_c   1.000
_cell.angle_alpha   90.00
_cell.angle_beta   90.00
_cell.angle_gamma   90.00
#
_symmetry.space_group_name_H-M   'P 1'
#
loop_
_entity.id
_entity.type
_entity.pdbx_description
1 polymer ?
#
loop_
_entity_poly.entity_id
_entity_poly.type
_entity_poly.pdbx_seq_one_letter_code
_entity_poly.pdbx_strand_id
1 'polypeptide(L)'
;MDKGTTLCMINVVEYQWIVRVELNIVATLSLLRYLIVCRKIEKSFRFWLFVIIIASIPCSYIFFSAGIINDVSPSLSRLGCYTYSNPGYVPFIMTIAIPFLYFVPCWIITICYFSIGLKVNRQLNEMRTDAKKSNDTTSLTAIKSQKFKIILQLTAVIIIYNFNFALSYITLILKFAIGYNRSPIVEALTGVLTYFTFTLNPILAITFQPELNHELISILFYIKLKLKTLISRII
;
A
#
# COMPACT_ATOMS: atom_id res chain seq x y z
N MET A 1 -3.18 26.06 -10.20
CA MET A 1 -1.76 26.02 -9.77
C MET A 1 -0.91 26.44 -10.94
N ASP A 2 0.01 27.37 -10.73
CA ASP A 2 0.88 27.88 -11.79
C ASP A 2 2.26 27.23 -11.72
N LYS A 3 2.94 27.15 -12.88
CA LYS A 3 4.26 26.54 -13.02
C LYS A 3 5.28 27.26 -12.14
N GLY A 4 6.14 26.49 -11.47
CA GLY A 4 7.21 27.04 -10.61
C GLY A 4 6.74 27.67 -9.30
N THR A 5 5.44 27.62 -8.99
CA THR A 5 4.94 28.11 -7.69
C THR A 5 5.26 27.13 -6.56
N THR A 6 5.53 27.66 -5.37
CA THR A 6 5.72 26.86 -4.14
C THR A 6 4.54 25.91 -3.90
N LEU A 7 3.31 26.33 -4.23
CA LEU A 7 2.12 25.48 -4.12
C LEU A 7 2.21 24.24 -5.02
N CYS A 8 2.71 24.40 -6.25
CA CYS A 8 2.88 23.30 -7.19
C CYS A 8 3.98 22.32 -6.73
N MET A 9 5.05 22.85 -6.11
CA MET A 9 6.10 22.03 -5.49
C MET A 9 5.60 21.25 -4.27
N ILE A 10 4.85 21.91 -3.37
CA ILE A 10 4.22 21.26 -2.21
C ILE A 10 3.27 20.16 -2.69
N ASN A 11 2.45 20.42 -3.71
CA ASN A 11 1.57 19.41 -4.28
C ASN A 11 2.34 18.20 -4.80
N VAL A 12 3.47 18.39 -5.48
CA VAL A 12 4.34 17.28 -5.89
C VAL A 12 4.85 16.48 -4.69
N VAL A 13 5.36 17.15 -3.66
CA VAL A 13 5.91 16.46 -2.48
C VAL A 13 4.81 15.70 -1.73
N GLU A 14 3.70 16.35 -1.45
CA GLU A 14 2.60 15.73 -0.70
C GLU A 14 1.93 14.60 -1.48
N TYR A 15 1.61 14.82 -2.76
CA TYR A 15 0.83 13.87 -3.53
C TYR A 15 1.68 12.81 -4.23
N GLN A 16 2.87 13.14 -4.70
CA GLN A 16 3.69 12.18 -5.44
C GLN A 16 4.70 11.47 -4.54
N TRP A 17 5.41 12.21 -3.68
CA TRP A 17 6.47 11.62 -2.87
C TRP A 17 5.92 10.76 -1.72
N ILE A 18 5.02 11.30 -0.88
CA ILE A 18 4.46 10.57 0.28
C ILE A 18 3.86 9.24 -0.15
N VAL A 19 3.06 9.25 -1.22
CA VAL A 19 2.38 8.08 -1.77
C VAL A 19 3.35 6.95 -2.13
N ARG A 20 4.50 7.26 -2.72
CA ARG A 20 5.50 6.25 -3.12
C ARG A 20 6.34 5.77 -1.94
N VAL A 21 6.64 6.66 -0.98
CA VAL A 21 7.30 6.27 0.26
C VAL A 21 6.40 5.33 1.07
N GLU A 22 5.12 5.66 1.22
CA GLU A 22 4.16 4.80 1.91
C GLU A 22 4.04 3.43 1.23
N LEU A 23 3.95 3.40 -0.10
CA LEU A 23 3.90 2.15 -0.85
C LEU A 23 5.17 1.29 -0.65
N ASN A 24 6.35 1.92 -0.60
CA ASN A 24 7.62 1.23 -0.28
C ASN A 24 7.64 0.68 1.15
N ILE A 25 7.10 1.42 2.12
CA ILE A 25 6.95 0.96 3.51
C ILE A 25 6.06 -0.29 3.53
N VAL A 26 4.89 -0.24 2.87
CA VAL A 26 3.98 -1.38 2.80
C VAL A 26 4.62 -2.59 2.11
N ALA A 27 5.37 -2.38 1.03
CA ALA A 27 6.12 -3.45 0.36
C ALA A 27 7.18 -4.08 1.28
N THR A 28 7.91 -3.26 2.03
CA THR A 28 8.91 -3.73 2.98
C THR A 28 8.28 -4.52 4.13
N LEU A 29 7.16 -4.04 4.69
CA LEU A 29 6.39 -4.75 5.72
C LEU A 29 5.83 -6.08 5.21
N SER A 30 5.40 -6.12 3.94
CA SER A 30 4.93 -7.36 3.30
C SER A 30 6.07 -8.37 3.14
N LEU A 31 7.25 -7.90 2.77
CA LEU A 31 8.47 -8.72 2.68
C LEU A 31 8.90 -9.25 4.06
N LEU A 32 8.88 -8.40 5.10
CA LEU A 32 9.10 -8.80 6.48
C LEU A 32 8.18 -9.97 6.88
N ARG A 33 6.87 -9.81 6.66
CA ARG A 33 5.88 -10.86 6.96
C ARG A 33 6.16 -12.14 6.18
N TYR A 34 6.52 -12.01 4.90
CA TYR A 34 6.89 -13.16 4.08
C TYR A 34 8.11 -13.91 4.65
N LEU A 35 9.17 -13.19 5.05
CA LEU A 35 10.37 -13.80 5.60
C LEU A 35 10.10 -14.51 6.93
N ILE A 36 9.27 -13.93 7.80
CA ILE A 36 8.88 -14.56 9.07
C ILE A 36 8.06 -15.83 8.80
N VAL A 37 6.98 -15.73 8.03
CA VAL A 37 6.03 -16.84 7.86
C VAL A 37 6.57 -17.96 6.95
N CYS A 38 7.14 -17.60 5.80
CA CYS A 38 7.56 -18.58 4.80
C CYS A 38 8.98 -19.08 5.01
N ARG A 39 9.88 -18.24 5.56
CA ARG A 39 11.31 -18.56 5.70
C ARG A 39 11.76 -18.71 7.15
N LYS A 40 10.94 -18.36 8.14
CA LYS A 40 11.31 -18.33 9.58
C LYS A 40 12.56 -17.49 9.84
N ILE A 41 12.76 -16.43 9.05
CA ILE A 41 13.89 -15.51 9.22
C ILE A 41 13.39 -14.31 10.00
N GLU A 42 13.86 -14.21 11.24
CA GLU A 42 13.63 -13.05 12.10
C GLU A 42 14.87 -12.16 12.08
N LYS A 43 14.64 -10.86 11.92
CA LYS A 43 15.69 -9.82 11.96
C LYS A 43 15.26 -8.72 12.91
N SER A 44 16.24 -8.00 13.44
CA SER A 44 15.98 -6.92 14.39
C SER A 44 15.20 -5.78 13.75
N PHE A 45 14.46 -5.03 14.56
CA PHE A 45 13.73 -3.83 14.10
C PHE A 45 14.63 -2.82 13.39
N ARG A 46 15.87 -2.63 13.89
CA ARG A 46 16.87 -1.72 13.29
C ARG A 46 17.23 -2.10 11.86
N PHE A 47 17.33 -3.39 11.57
CA PHE A 47 17.59 -3.89 10.21
C PHE A 47 16.46 -3.47 9.27
N TRP A 48 15.20 -3.63 9.69
CA TRP A 48 14.05 -3.25 8.86
C TRP A 48 13.91 -1.75 8.67
N LEU A 49 14.20 -0.96 9.71
CA LEU A 49 14.25 0.49 9.58
C LEU A 49 15.28 0.93 8.53
N PHE A 50 16.46 0.30 8.54
CA PHE A 50 17.50 0.56 7.54
C PHE A 50 17.05 0.19 6.11
N VAL A 51 16.39 -0.96 5.95
CA VAL A 51 15.83 -1.38 4.65
C VAL A 51 14.77 -0.38 4.15
N ILE A 52 13.88 0.10 5.00
CA ILE A 52 12.86 1.11 4.65
C ILE A 52 13.52 2.41 4.19
N ILE A 53 14.54 2.88 4.91
CA ILE A 53 15.28 4.09 4.55
C ILE A 53 15.91 3.92 3.17
N ILE A 54 16.64 2.82 2.94
CA ILE A 54 17.27 2.54 1.64
C ILE A 54 16.23 2.47 0.53
N ALA A 55 15.14 1.74 0.73
CA ALA A 55 14.07 1.59 -0.27
C ALA A 55 13.41 2.93 -0.61
N SER A 56 13.39 3.89 0.32
CA SER A 56 12.78 5.20 0.14
C SER A 56 13.72 6.23 -0.53
N ILE A 57 15.03 6.01 -0.52
CA ILE A 57 16.02 6.94 -1.12
C ILE A 57 15.73 7.24 -2.59
N PRO A 58 15.50 6.25 -3.49
CA PRO A 58 15.23 6.53 -4.91
C PRO A 58 14.00 7.43 -5.11
N CYS A 59 12.92 7.15 -4.38
CA CYS A 59 11.71 7.98 -4.41
C CYS A 59 12.02 9.41 -3.95
N SER A 60 12.64 9.56 -2.78
CA SER A 60 13.02 10.87 -2.24
C SER A 60 13.90 11.64 -3.21
N TYR A 61 14.95 11.02 -3.75
CA TYR A 61 15.86 11.67 -4.70
C TYR A 61 15.11 12.20 -5.93
N ILE A 62 14.24 11.40 -6.54
CA ILE A 62 13.48 11.77 -7.73
C ILE A 62 12.57 12.99 -7.46
N PHE A 63 11.83 13.01 -6.35
CA PHE A 63 10.89 14.11 -6.11
C PHE A 63 11.55 15.37 -5.55
N PHE A 64 12.57 15.25 -4.70
CA PHE A 64 13.30 16.41 -4.19
C PHE A 64 14.19 17.04 -5.25
N SER A 65 14.88 16.25 -6.09
CA SER A 65 15.73 16.82 -7.14
C SER A 65 14.92 17.56 -8.19
N ALA A 66 13.70 17.13 -8.52
CA ALA A 66 12.78 17.87 -9.39
C ALA A 66 12.45 19.27 -8.83
N GLY A 67 12.28 19.41 -7.52
CA GLY A 67 12.09 20.68 -6.84
C GLY A 67 13.34 21.58 -6.92
N ILE A 68 14.53 21.02 -6.70
CA ILE A 68 15.80 21.75 -6.77
C ILE A 68 16.04 22.32 -8.18
N ILE A 69 15.78 21.55 -9.23
CA ILE A 69 15.95 22.00 -10.62
C ILE A 69 14.75 22.82 -11.14
N ASN A 70 13.73 23.05 -10.31
CA ASN A 70 12.48 23.72 -10.68
C ASN A 70 11.76 23.09 -11.90
N ASP A 71 11.87 21.77 -12.09
CA ASP A 71 11.17 21.03 -13.15
C ASP A 71 9.86 20.43 -12.61
N VAL A 72 8.98 21.34 -12.19
CA VAL A 72 7.65 21.03 -11.72
C VAL A 72 6.65 21.83 -12.54
N SER A 73 5.71 21.13 -13.17
CA SER A 73 4.68 21.76 -13.99
C SER A 73 3.29 21.27 -13.61
N PRO A 74 2.27 22.14 -13.65
CA PRO A 74 0.89 21.72 -13.45
C PRO A 74 0.48 20.78 -14.58
N SER A 75 -0.43 19.88 -14.26
CA SER A 75 -1.11 19.05 -15.25
C SER A 75 -1.96 19.89 -16.18
N LEU A 76 -2.33 19.32 -17.34
CA LEU A 76 -3.24 20.00 -18.28
C LEU A 76 -4.60 20.32 -17.64
N SER A 77 -5.07 19.46 -16.73
CA SER A 77 -6.30 19.68 -15.97
C SER A 77 -6.12 20.68 -14.80
N ARG A 78 -4.87 21.02 -14.46
CA ARG A 78 -4.49 21.81 -13.28
C ARG A 78 -4.95 21.22 -11.94
N LEU A 79 -5.37 19.95 -11.92
CA LEU A 79 -5.77 19.23 -10.69
C LEU A 79 -4.57 18.85 -9.83
N GLY A 80 -3.39 18.75 -10.43
CA GLY A 80 -2.17 18.44 -9.70
C GLY A 80 -0.92 18.90 -10.45
N CYS A 81 0.23 18.66 -9.83
CA CYS A 81 1.54 18.96 -10.39
C CYS A 81 2.36 17.69 -10.58
N TYR A 82 3.19 17.69 -11.63
CA TYR A 82 4.07 16.59 -11.99
C TYR A 82 5.52 17.06 -12.09
N THR A 83 6.43 16.17 -11.73
CA THR A 83 7.87 16.35 -11.90
C THR A 83 8.29 16.02 -13.33
N TYR A 84 9.42 16.59 -13.77
CA TYR A 84 10.10 16.23 -15.02
C TYR A 84 9.21 16.37 -16.26
N SER A 85 8.52 17.50 -16.37
CA SER A 85 7.63 17.78 -17.50
C SER A 85 8.31 18.55 -18.63
N ASN A 86 9.47 19.15 -18.37
CA ASN A 86 10.22 19.85 -19.40
C ASN A 86 10.96 18.86 -20.32
N PRO A 87 11.13 19.20 -21.62
CA PRO A 87 11.95 18.39 -22.52
C PRO A 87 13.42 18.44 -22.07
N GLY A 88 14.04 17.27 -21.98
CA GLY A 88 15.46 17.15 -21.64
C GLY A 88 15.87 15.69 -21.40
N TYR A 89 17.17 15.42 -21.44
CA TYR A 89 17.70 14.06 -21.25
C TYR A 89 17.43 13.52 -19.84
N VAL A 90 17.64 14.33 -18.80
CA VAL A 90 17.37 13.93 -17.41
C VAL A 90 15.86 13.72 -17.17
N PRO A 91 14.96 14.67 -17.52
CA PRO A 91 13.52 14.45 -17.42
C PRO A 91 13.00 13.22 -18.16
N PHE A 92 13.59 12.91 -19.32
CA PHE A 92 13.27 11.71 -20.09
C PHE A 92 13.55 10.43 -19.30
N ILE A 93 14.76 10.30 -18.72
CA ILE A 93 15.12 9.13 -17.89
C ILE A 93 14.22 9.03 -16.66
N MET A 94 13.97 10.16 -15.99
CA MET A 94 13.16 10.16 -14.77
C MET A 94 11.69 9.80 -15.05
N THR A 95 11.14 10.26 -16.18
CA THR A 95 9.78 9.92 -16.61
C THR A 95 9.62 8.40 -16.83
N ILE A 96 10.66 7.72 -17.32
CA ILE A 96 10.69 6.26 -17.45
C ILE A 96 10.76 5.60 -16.07
N ALA A 97 11.58 6.12 -15.15
CA ALA A 97 11.79 5.52 -13.84
C ALA A 97 10.57 5.62 -12.90
N ILE A 98 9.84 6.75 -12.95
CA ILE A 98 8.70 7.03 -12.05
C ILE A 98 7.62 5.94 -12.02
N PRO A 99 7.11 5.38 -13.14
CA PRO A 99 6.11 4.33 -13.09
C PRO A 99 6.61 3.05 -12.39
N PHE A 100 7.92 2.75 -12.44
CA PHE A 100 8.49 1.60 -11.73
C PHE A 100 8.45 1.77 -10.21
N LEU A 101 8.43 3.00 -9.71
CA LEU A 101 8.26 3.28 -8.27
C LEU A 101 6.87 2.90 -7.74
N TYR A 102 5.87 2.72 -8.62
CA TYR A 102 4.59 2.10 -8.27
C TYR A 102 4.60 0.61 -8.55
N PHE A 103 5.01 0.25 -9.77
CA PHE A 103 4.89 -1.10 -10.27
C PHE A 103 5.67 -2.10 -9.39
N VAL A 104 6.94 -1.83 -9.08
CA VAL A 104 7.79 -2.77 -8.34
C VAL A 104 7.25 -3.02 -6.93
N PRO A 105 6.95 -2.00 -6.11
CA PRO A 105 6.37 -2.23 -4.78
C PRO A 105 5.03 -2.99 -4.82
N CYS A 106 4.12 -2.66 -5.75
CA CYS A 106 2.83 -3.36 -5.87
C CYS A 106 3.00 -4.86 -6.16
N TRP A 107 3.95 -5.21 -7.03
CA TRP A 107 4.23 -6.62 -7.33
C TRP A 107 4.94 -7.32 -6.18
N ILE A 108 5.85 -6.66 -5.47
CA ILE A 108 6.48 -7.22 -4.25
C ILE A 108 5.39 -7.55 -3.22
N ILE A 109 4.47 -6.62 -2.96
CA ILE A 109 3.34 -6.82 -2.04
C ILE A 109 2.53 -8.06 -2.46
N THR A 110 2.16 -8.13 -3.74
CA THR A 110 1.32 -9.20 -4.29
C THR A 110 1.99 -10.57 -4.16
N ILE A 111 3.26 -10.68 -4.56
CA ILE A 111 4.03 -11.93 -4.49
C ILE A 111 4.20 -12.37 -3.03
N CYS A 112 4.49 -11.44 -2.12
CA CYS A 112 4.64 -11.74 -0.70
C CYS A 112 3.35 -12.28 -0.09
N TYR A 113 2.22 -11.57 -0.26
CA TYR A 113 0.94 -12.01 0.28
C TYR A 113 0.46 -13.31 -0.35
N PHE A 114 0.60 -13.48 -1.66
CA PHE A 114 0.25 -14.73 -2.33
C PHE A 114 1.05 -15.91 -1.77
N SER A 115 2.36 -15.73 -1.59
CA SER A 115 3.23 -16.76 -1.00
C SER A 115 2.86 -17.11 0.44
N ILE A 116 2.54 -16.10 1.26
CA ILE A 116 2.04 -16.30 2.64
C ILE A 116 0.72 -17.08 2.60
N GLY A 117 -0.23 -16.67 1.75
CA GLY A 117 -1.53 -17.33 1.60
C GLY A 117 -1.40 -18.80 1.20
N LEU A 118 -0.49 -19.12 0.26
CA LEU A 118 -0.18 -20.50 -0.11
C LEU A 118 0.37 -21.30 1.07
N LYS A 119 1.31 -20.72 1.84
CA LYS A 119 1.92 -21.39 2.99
C LYS A 119 0.90 -21.68 4.09
N VAL A 120 0.07 -20.69 4.44
CA VAL A 120 -0.97 -20.83 5.47
C VAL A 120 -2.06 -21.81 5.01
N ASN A 121 -2.46 -21.79 3.73
CA ASN A 121 -3.44 -22.75 3.22
C ASN A 121 -2.94 -24.20 3.30
N ARG A 122 -1.64 -24.45 3.10
CA ARG A 122 -1.05 -25.78 3.31
C ARG A 122 -1.14 -26.20 4.78
N GLN A 123 -0.79 -25.32 5.71
CA GLN A 123 -0.92 -25.60 7.16
C GLN A 123 -2.37 -25.88 7.57
N LEU A 124 -3.33 -25.12 7.04
CA LEU A 124 -4.76 -25.36 7.29
C LEU A 124 -5.25 -26.70 6.71
N ASN A 125 -4.62 -27.21 5.64
CA ASN A 125 -4.93 -28.56 5.12
C ASN A 125 -4.42 -29.66 6.04
N GLU A 126 -3.23 -29.49 6.61
CA GLU A 126 -2.66 -30.40 7.61
C GLU A 126 -3.55 -30.44 8.86
N MET A 127 -3.86 -29.27 9.44
CA MET A 127 -4.76 -29.14 10.59
C MET A 127 -6.15 -29.74 10.34
N ARG A 128 -6.67 -29.61 9.10
CA ARG A 128 -7.96 -30.22 8.72
C ARG A 128 -7.89 -31.74 8.77
N THR A 129 -6.75 -32.32 8.37
CA THR A 129 -6.54 -33.77 8.38
C THR A 129 -6.49 -34.28 9.81
N ASP A 130 -5.83 -33.55 10.71
CA ASP A 130 -5.74 -33.93 12.12
C ASP A 130 -7.08 -33.79 12.84
N ALA A 131 -7.82 -32.69 12.59
CA ALA A 131 -9.17 -32.50 13.15
C ALA A 131 -10.18 -33.58 12.70
N LYS A 132 -10.01 -34.11 11.47
CA LYS A 132 -10.81 -35.26 11.01
C LYS A 132 -10.48 -36.54 11.77
N LYS A 133 -9.20 -36.77 12.08
CA LYS A 133 -8.78 -37.96 12.84
C LYS A 133 -9.28 -37.90 14.30
N SER A 134 -9.35 -36.71 14.88
CA SER A 134 -9.84 -36.50 16.25
C SER A 134 -11.37 -36.32 16.36
N ASN A 135 -12.12 -36.37 15.24
CA ASN A 135 -13.57 -36.07 15.19
C ASN A 135 -13.96 -34.70 15.78
N ASP A 136 -13.07 -33.71 15.75
CA ASP A 136 -13.35 -32.36 16.25
C ASP A 136 -14.06 -31.50 15.19
N THR A 137 -15.39 -31.46 15.28
CA THR A 137 -16.26 -30.69 14.37
C THR A 137 -16.11 -29.17 14.53
N THR A 138 -15.71 -28.71 15.72
CA THR A 138 -15.55 -27.28 16.02
C THR A 138 -14.32 -26.72 15.30
N SER A 139 -13.19 -27.43 15.38
CA SER A 139 -11.96 -27.12 14.65
C SER A 139 -12.17 -27.14 13.15
N LEU A 140 -12.93 -28.10 12.62
CA LEU A 140 -13.23 -28.17 11.18
C LEU A 140 -14.00 -26.95 10.67
N THR A 141 -14.93 -26.43 11.48
CA THR A 141 -15.71 -25.23 11.14
C THR A 141 -14.85 -23.97 11.20
N ALA A 142 -13.99 -23.85 12.22
CA ALA A 142 -13.03 -22.76 12.34
C ALA A 142 -12.06 -22.72 11.16
N ILE A 143 -11.51 -23.87 10.75
CA ILE A 143 -10.57 -23.98 9.61
C ILE A 143 -11.25 -23.55 8.30
N LYS A 144 -12.51 -23.92 8.06
CA LYS A 144 -13.27 -23.48 6.88
C LYS A 144 -13.40 -21.95 6.84
N SER A 145 -13.73 -21.33 7.98
CA SER A 145 -13.83 -19.86 8.08
C SER A 145 -12.49 -19.18 7.83
N GLN A 146 -11.39 -19.71 8.39
CA GLN A 146 -10.05 -19.16 8.19
C GLN A 146 -9.61 -19.22 6.71
N LYS A 147 -9.90 -20.31 5.99
CA LYS A 147 -9.61 -20.40 4.56
C LYS A 147 -10.35 -19.35 3.74
N PHE A 148 -11.63 -19.14 4.04
CA PHE A 148 -12.42 -18.11 3.38
C PHE A 148 -11.85 -16.71 3.64
N LYS A 149 -11.45 -16.41 4.89
CA LYS A 149 -10.80 -15.15 5.24
C LYS A 149 -9.51 -14.91 4.45
N ILE A 150 -8.67 -15.93 4.28
CA ILE A 150 -7.43 -15.82 3.48
C ILE A 150 -7.74 -15.50 2.01
N ILE A 151 -8.74 -16.16 1.41
CA ILE A 151 -9.14 -15.87 0.02
C ILE A 151 -9.60 -14.41 -0.11
N LEU A 152 -10.47 -13.95 0.79
CA LEU A 152 -10.94 -12.58 0.80
C LEU A 152 -9.80 -11.57 0.95
N GLN A 153 -8.86 -11.86 1.86
CA GLN A 153 -7.67 -11.04 2.08
C GLN A 153 -6.76 -10.95 0.85
N LEU A 154 -6.47 -12.07 0.19
CA LEU A 154 -5.64 -12.09 -1.03
C LEU A 154 -6.30 -11.30 -2.16
N THR A 155 -7.60 -11.50 -2.36
CA THR A 155 -8.37 -10.73 -3.35
C THR A 155 -8.34 -9.24 -3.05
N ALA A 156 -8.52 -8.86 -1.77
CA ALA A 156 -8.47 -7.46 -1.35
C ALA A 156 -7.10 -6.83 -1.64
N VAL A 157 -6.00 -7.51 -1.31
CA VAL A 157 -4.63 -7.03 -1.61
C VAL A 157 -4.43 -6.83 -3.11
N ILE A 158 -4.90 -7.74 -3.96
CA ILE A 158 -4.77 -7.62 -5.42
C ILE A 158 -5.53 -6.38 -5.93
N ILE A 159 -6.78 -6.20 -5.50
CA ILE A 159 -7.60 -5.05 -5.90
C ILE A 159 -6.96 -3.75 -5.42
N ILE A 160 -6.62 -3.68 -4.14
CA ILE A 160 -6.14 -2.46 -3.50
C ILE A 160 -4.78 -2.02 -4.07
N TYR A 161 -3.83 -2.94 -4.26
CA TYR A 161 -2.49 -2.53 -4.69
C TYR A 161 -2.26 -2.65 -6.20
N ASN A 162 -2.87 -3.61 -6.91
CA ASN A 162 -2.68 -3.69 -8.35
C ASN A 162 -3.74 -2.89 -9.08
N PHE A 163 -5.03 -3.12 -8.83
CA PHE A 163 -6.07 -2.48 -9.61
C PHE A 163 -6.13 -0.96 -9.39
N ASN A 164 -6.08 -0.50 -8.14
CA ASN A 164 -6.15 0.94 -7.86
C ASN A 164 -4.94 1.72 -8.39
N PHE A 165 -3.73 1.15 -8.29
CA PHE A 165 -2.52 1.80 -8.81
C PHE A 165 -2.28 1.54 -10.31
N ALA A 166 -2.91 0.53 -10.91
CA ALA A 166 -2.77 0.21 -12.34
C ALA A 166 -3.10 1.39 -13.21
N LEU A 167 -4.20 2.08 -12.93
CA LEU A 167 -4.57 3.26 -13.69
C LEU A 167 -3.48 4.33 -13.67
N SER A 168 -2.81 4.52 -12.53
CA SER A 168 -1.74 5.51 -12.38
C SER A 168 -0.50 5.14 -13.20
N TYR A 169 0.07 3.95 -13.00
CA TYR A 169 1.31 3.59 -13.71
C TYR A 169 1.08 3.30 -15.19
N ILE A 170 -0.07 2.74 -15.61
CA ILE A 170 -0.38 2.52 -17.04
C ILE A 170 -0.44 3.86 -17.77
N THR A 171 -1.15 4.85 -17.23
CA THR A 171 -1.26 6.15 -17.91
C THR A 171 0.06 6.93 -17.91
N LEU A 172 0.95 6.72 -16.93
CA LEU A 172 2.32 7.22 -16.97
C LEU A 172 3.14 6.54 -18.08
N ILE A 173 3.03 5.22 -18.23
CA ILE A 173 3.68 4.47 -19.32
C ILE A 173 3.13 4.91 -20.68
N LEU A 174 1.82 5.11 -20.83
CA LEU A 174 1.21 5.60 -22.06
C LEU A 174 1.63 7.03 -22.39
N LYS A 175 1.77 7.90 -21.38
CA LYS A 175 2.31 9.25 -21.57
C LYS A 175 3.70 9.20 -22.19
N PHE A 176 4.53 8.28 -21.71
CA PHE A 176 5.87 8.06 -22.26
C PHE A 176 5.85 7.42 -23.66
N ALA A 177 5.06 6.36 -23.86
CA ALA A 177 5.10 5.56 -25.08
C ALA A 177 4.48 6.26 -26.30
N ILE A 178 3.38 6.99 -26.11
CA ILE A 178 2.60 7.57 -27.21
C ILE A 178 2.22 9.05 -26.97
N GLY A 179 2.77 9.69 -25.94
CA GLY A 179 2.40 11.08 -25.61
C GLY A 179 0.98 11.21 -25.06
N TYR A 180 0.42 10.15 -24.47
CA TYR A 180 -0.95 10.18 -23.93
C TYR A 180 -1.13 11.28 -22.88
N ASN A 181 -2.08 12.17 -23.14
CA ASN A 181 -2.49 13.21 -22.22
C ASN A 181 -3.65 12.69 -21.35
N ARG A 182 -3.39 12.53 -20.05
CA ARG A 182 -4.40 12.08 -19.08
C ARG A 182 -5.56 13.08 -19.04
N SER A 183 -6.79 12.61 -19.24
CA SER A 183 -7.97 13.47 -19.12
C SER A 183 -8.21 13.88 -17.66
N PRO A 184 -8.91 15.01 -17.41
CA PRO A 184 -9.24 15.44 -16.04
C PRO A 184 -9.95 14.37 -15.22
N ILE A 185 -10.85 13.60 -15.84
CA ILE A 185 -11.59 12.51 -15.20
C ILE A 185 -10.66 11.40 -14.74
N VAL A 186 -9.74 10.97 -15.62
CA VAL A 186 -8.78 9.91 -15.29
C VAL A 186 -7.81 10.38 -14.20
N GLU A 187 -7.41 11.65 -14.23
CA GLU A 187 -6.56 12.24 -13.19
C GLU A 187 -7.24 12.27 -11.83
N ALA A 188 -8.47 12.77 -11.76
CA ALA A 188 -9.26 12.74 -10.53
C ALA A 188 -9.45 11.30 -10.02
N LEU A 189 -9.77 10.36 -10.91
CA LEU A 189 -9.94 8.95 -10.55
C LEU A 189 -8.65 8.34 -10.00
N THR A 190 -7.50 8.60 -10.61
CA THR A 190 -6.21 8.13 -10.08
C THR A 190 -5.92 8.67 -8.67
N GLY A 191 -6.29 9.92 -8.39
CA GLY A 191 -6.15 10.50 -7.05
C GLY A 191 -7.07 9.84 -6.03
N VAL A 192 -8.35 9.70 -6.36
CA VAL A 192 -9.31 9.05 -5.47
C VAL A 192 -8.91 7.61 -5.16
N LEU A 193 -8.52 6.83 -6.17
CA LEU A 193 -8.09 5.43 -5.98
C LEU A 193 -6.81 5.33 -5.13
N THR A 194 -5.88 6.27 -5.31
CA THR A 194 -4.65 6.33 -4.52
C THR A 194 -4.96 6.61 -3.05
N TYR A 195 -5.73 7.65 -2.75
CA TYR A 195 -6.11 7.96 -1.37
C TYR A 195 -6.98 6.88 -0.74
N PHE A 196 -7.94 6.34 -1.49
CA PHE A 196 -8.77 5.23 -1.03
C PHE A 196 -7.93 4.03 -0.60
N THR A 197 -6.88 3.71 -1.35
CA THR A 197 -5.94 2.64 -1.00
C THR A 197 -5.28 2.89 0.37
N PHE A 198 -4.81 4.10 0.62
CA PHE A 198 -4.18 4.44 1.90
C PHE A 198 -5.16 4.42 3.06
N THR A 199 -6.41 4.84 2.86
CA THR A 199 -7.45 4.73 3.89
C THR A 199 -7.75 3.26 4.26
N LEU A 200 -7.55 2.33 3.32
CA LEU A 200 -7.74 0.90 3.57
C LEU A 200 -6.52 0.20 4.20
N ASN A 201 -5.33 0.80 4.17
CA ASN A 201 -4.10 0.20 4.72
C ASN A 201 -4.24 -0.21 6.21
N PRO A 202 -4.76 0.65 7.12
CA PRO A 202 -4.96 0.26 8.51
C PRO A 202 -5.95 -0.90 8.66
N ILE A 203 -7.03 -0.91 7.87
CA ILE A 203 -8.04 -1.98 7.90
C ILE A 203 -7.41 -3.31 7.47
N LEU A 204 -6.62 -3.31 6.40
CA LEU A 204 -5.88 -4.48 5.97
C LEU A 204 -4.93 -4.93 7.09
N ALA A 205 -4.15 -4.03 7.67
CA ALA A 205 -3.19 -4.36 8.72
C ALA A 205 -3.85 -5.04 9.92
N ILE A 206 -4.96 -4.49 10.44
CA ILE A 206 -5.73 -5.08 11.53
C ILE A 206 -6.29 -6.45 11.15
N THR A 207 -6.82 -6.58 9.93
CA THR A 207 -7.40 -7.86 9.47
C THR A 207 -6.32 -8.95 9.34
N PHE A 208 -5.10 -8.58 8.99
CA PHE A 208 -3.97 -9.52 8.82
C PHE A 208 -3.27 -9.90 10.12
N GLN A 209 -3.45 -9.15 11.21
CA GLN A 209 -2.74 -9.38 12.47
C GLN A 209 -3.75 -9.65 13.57
N PRO A 210 -4.02 -10.93 13.91
CA PRO A 210 -5.02 -11.29 14.91
C PRO A 210 -4.71 -10.66 16.28
N GLU A 211 -3.44 -10.47 16.63
CA GLU A 211 -3.00 -9.81 17.86
C GLU A 211 -3.52 -8.36 17.92
N LEU A 212 -3.31 -7.60 16.83
CA LEU A 212 -3.81 -6.23 16.69
C LEU A 212 -5.33 -6.15 16.69
N ASN A 213 -6.01 -7.14 16.10
CA ASN A 213 -7.46 -7.21 16.14
C ASN A 213 -7.98 -7.39 17.58
N HIS A 214 -7.34 -8.24 18.37
CA HIS A 214 -7.69 -8.42 19.79
C HIS A 214 -7.42 -7.15 20.61
N GLU A 215 -6.28 -6.48 20.39
CA GLU A 215 -5.96 -5.20 21.02
C GLU A 215 -6.99 -4.12 20.67
N LEU A 216 -7.37 -4.00 19.40
CA LEU A 216 -8.37 -3.05 18.95
C LEU A 216 -9.73 -3.30 19.59
N ILE A 217 -10.17 -4.58 19.65
CA ILE A 217 -11.43 -4.95 20.31
C ILE A 217 -11.39 -4.56 21.80
N SER A 218 -10.26 -4.77 22.48
CA SER A 218 -10.07 -4.35 23.88
C SER A 218 -10.18 -2.83 24.04
N ILE A 219 -9.53 -2.06 23.17
CA ILE A 219 -9.59 -0.59 23.17
C ILE A 219 -11.02 -0.10 22.92
N LEU A 220 -11.71 -0.66 21.91
CA LEU A 220 -13.10 -0.29 21.60
C LEU A 220 -14.05 -0.63 22.74
N PHE A 221 -13.84 -1.76 23.42
CA PHE A 221 -14.61 -2.13 24.60
C PHE A 221 -14.40 -1.13 25.74
N TYR A 222 -13.14 -0.73 26.01
CA TYR A 222 -12.82 0.26 27.03
C TYR A 222 -13.43 1.64 26.73
N ILE A 223 -13.36 2.10 25.48
CA ILE A 223 -13.99 3.35 25.04
C ILE A 223 -15.50 3.28 25.23
N LYS A 224 -16.14 2.18 24.83
CA LYS A 224 -17.58 1.97 25.00
C LYS A 224 -18.00 2.03 26.48
N LEU A 225 -17.22 1.43 27.38
CA LEU A 225 -17.46 1.52 28.81
C LEU A 225 -17.37 2.96 29.32
N LYS A 226 -16.31 3.69 28.97
CA LYS A 226 -16.16 5.12 29.35
C LYS A 226 -17.31 5.98 28.85
N LEU A 227 -17.72 5.76 27.60
CA LEU A 227 -18.80 6.52 26.97
C LEU A 227 -20.15 6.22 27.65
N LYS A 228 -20.40 4.96 28.01
CA LYS A 228 -21.57 4.57 28.82
C LYS A 228 -21.57 5.22 30.20
N THR A 229 -20.43 5.24 30.90
CA THR A 229 -20.30 5.91 32.20
C THR A 229 -20.48 7.41 32.11
N LEU A 230 -20.03 8.03 31.01
CA LEU A 230 -20.21 9.47 30.79
C LEU A 230 -21.68 9.82 30.53
N ILE A 231 -22.37 9.03 29.69
CA ILE A 231 -23.82 9.17 29.45
C ILE A 231 -24.60 8.99 30.76
N SER A 232 -24.28 7.99 31.58
CA SER A 232 -24.96 7.75 32.86
C SER A 232 -24.68 8.79 33.94
N ARG A 233 -23.74 9.72 33.72
CA ARG A 233 -23.49 10.86 34.62
C ARG A 233 -24.21 12.13 34.17
N ILE A 234 -24.60 12.19 32.90
CA ILE A 234 -25.32 13.32 32.31
C ILE A 234 -26.84 13.15 32.49
N ILE A 235 -27.32 11.91 32.42
CA ILE A 235 -28.70 11.52 32.74
C ILE A 235 -28.83 11.38 34.26
#